data_AF-A0A9P1AIT1-F1
#
_entry.id   AF-A0A9P1AIT1-F1
#
_cell.length_a   1.000
_cell.length_b   1.000
_cell.length_c   1.000
_cell.angle_alpha   90.00
_cell.angle_beta   90.00
_cell.angle_gamma   90.00
#
_symmetry.space_group_name_H-M   'P 1'
#
loop_
_entity.id
_entity.type
_entity.pdbx_description
1 polymer ?
#
loop_
_entity_poly.entity_id
_entity_poly.type
_entity_poly.pdbx_seq_one_letter_code
_entity_poly.pdbx_strand_id
1 'polypeptide(L)'
;MLQTRVILILLLLSVSYYVHTAASSLGRNRTACLEYVNELRRQVAEWYGVADMNRLVYDEEMEMDFGNGLPMCPQKTDLASGKHFVMVKYERNERRHMQWLTIPAQTKLACIEGECGDKRHVTVLVLDKPKNTEKVVVGTKCASGEHANGLCIVKEPKPRAARSFFSSFWR
;
A
#
# COMPACT_ATOMS: atom_id res chain seq x y z
N MET A 1 3.36 -48.45 -11.11
CA MET A 1 4.03 -47.21 -11.58
C MET A 1 3.06 -46.18 -12.18
N LEU A 2 2.02 -46.58 -12.92
CA LEU A 2 1.05 -45.63 -13.51
C LEU A 2 0.20 -44.93 -12.45
N GLN A 3 -0.29 -45.67 -11.46
CA GLN A 3 -1.15 -45.16 -10.39
C GLN A 3 -0.45 -44.11 -9.51
N THR A 4 0.83 -44.32 -9.19
CA THR A 4 1.65 -43.36 -8.44
C THR A 4 1.91 -42.06 -9.21
N ARG A 5 2.06 -42.12 -10.54
CA ARG A 5 2.22 -40.92 -11.39
C ARG A 5 0.94 -40.09 -11.47
N VAL A 6 -0.22 -40.74 -11.56
CA VAL A 6 -1.53 -40.06 -11.58
C VAL A 6 -1.81 -39.36 -10.25
N ILE A 7 -1.54 -40.01 -9.13
CA ILE A 7 -1.70 -39.40 -7.80
C ILE A 7 -0.80 -38.17 -7.64
N LEU A 8 0.45 -38.25 -8.11
CA LEU A 8 1.40 -37.14 -8.02
C LEU A 8 0.96 -35.93 -8.87
N ILE A 9 0.42 -36.17 -10.07
CA ILE A 9 -0.14 -35.12 -10.94
C ILE A 9 -1.35 -34.45 -10.27
N LEU A 10 -2.27 -35.24 -9.70
CA LEU A 10 -3.45 -34.70 -9.01
C LEU A 10 -3.07 -33.85 -7.78
N LEU A 11 -2.05 -34.29 -7.03
CA LEU A 11 -1.51 -33.51 -5.91
C LEU A 11 -0.91 -32.18 -6.39
N LEU A 12 -0.10 -32.18 -7.45
CA LEU A 12 0.48 -30.96 -8.01
C LEU A 12 -0.58 -29.97 -8.53
N LEU A 13 -1.63 -30.48 -9.19
CA LEU A 13 -2.75 -29.65 -9.66
C LEU A 13 -3.54 -29.04 -8.50
N SER A 14 -3.74 -29.79 -7.42
CA SER A 14 -4.42 -29.28 -6.23
C SER A 14 -3.62 -28.15 -5.57
N VAL A 15 -2.30 -28.32 -5.40
CA VAL A 15 -1.43 -27.28 -4.81
C VAL A 15 -1.42 -26.02 -5.69
N SER A 16 -1.29 -26.18 -7.01
CA SER A 16 -1.34 -25.04 -7.94
C SER A 16 -2.67 -24.28 -7.86
N TYR A 17 -3.80 -24.99 -7.79
CA TYR A 17 -5.13 -24.39 -7.64
C TYR A 17 -5.29 -23.64 -6.30
N TYR A 18 -4.83 -24.22 -5.19
CA TYR A 18 -4.86 -23.56 -3.88
C TYR A 18 -3.97 -22.31 -3.85
N VAL A 19 -2.76 -22.37 -4.42
CA VAL A 19 -1.86 -21.20 -4.50
C VAL A 19 -2.48 -20.10 -5.36
N HIS A 20 -3.12 -20.45 -6.47
CA HIS A 20 -3.72 -19.46 -7.37
C HIS A 20 -4.94 -18.78 -6.75
N THR A 21 -5.80 -19.54 -6.05
CA THR A 21 -6.98 -18.98 -5.38
C THR A 21 -6.61 -18.08 -4.21
N ALA A 22 -5.61 -18.45 -3.40
CA ALA A 22 -5.11 -17.63 -2.29
C ALA A 22 -4.41 -16.33 -2.76
N ALA A 23 -3.60 -16.40 -3.83
CA ALA A 23 -2.98 -15.21 -4.41
C ALA A 23 -4.02 -14.25 -5.01
N SER A 24 -5.08 -14.79 -5.62
CA SER A 24 -6.15 -13.99 -6.23
C SER A 24 -7.01 -13.25 -5.22
N SER A 25 -7.29 -13.84 -4.05
CA SER A 25 -8.07 -13.17 -3.00
C SER A 25 -7.27 -12.03 -2.37
N LEU A 26 -5.98 -12.22 -2.10
CA LEU A 26 -5.10 -11.19 -1.57
C LEU A 26 -4.95 -10.01 -2.57
N GLY A 27 -4.69 -10.32 -3.85
CA GLY A 27 -4.57 -9.30 -4.90
C GLY A 27 -5.85 -8.48 -5.14
N ARG A 28 -7.03 -9.13 -5.06
CA ARG A 28 -8.33 -8.43 -5.16
C ARG A 28 -8.51 -7.45 -4.01
N ASN A 29 -8.01 -7.78 -2.82
CA ASN A 29 -8.12 -6.92 -1.65
C ASN A 29 -7.22 -5.68 -1.74
N ARG A 30 -5.96 -5.88 -2.16
CA ARG A 30 -4.99 -4.79 -2.39
C ARG A 30 -5.53 -3.78 -3.38
N THR A 31 -6.01 -4.23 -4.53
CA THR A 31 -6.57 -3.37 -5.59
C THR A 31 -7.79 -2.62 -5.09
N ALA A 32 -8.76 -3.30 -4.46
CA ALA A 32 -9.96 -2.65 -3.94
C ALA A 32 -9.64 -1.58 -2.88
N CYS A 33 -8.70 -1.88 -1.98
CA CYS A 33 -8.25 -0.91 -0.98
C CYS A 33 -7.58 0.32 -1.62
N LEU A 34 -6.67 0.09 -2.58
CA LEU A 34 -5.98 1.17 -3.29
C LEU A 34 -6.94 2.08 -4.05
N GLU A 35 -7.89 1.49 -4.78
CA GLU A 35 -8.90 2.23 -5.54
C GLU A 35 -9.79 3.05 -4.62
N TYR A 36 -10.27 2.46 -3.53
CA TYR A 36 -11.09 3.14 -2.53
C TYR A 36 -10.36 4.35 -1.92
N VAL A 37 -9.10 4.19 -1.50
CA VAL A 37 -8.33 5.29 -0.90
C VAL A 37 -8.01 6.39 -1.92
N ASN A 38 -7.65 6.02 -3.15
CA ASN A 38 -7.39 7.01 -4.19
C ASN A 38 -8.68 7.78 -4.57
N GLU A 39 -9.83 7.13 -4.59
CA GLU A 39 -11.11 7.80 -4.85
C GLU A 39 -11.44 8.82 -3.74
N LEU A 40 -11.21 8.46 -2.47
CA LEU A 40 -11.35 9.42 -1.36
C LEU A 40 -10.40 10.61 -1.50
N ARG A 41 -9.13 10.38 -1.88
CA ARG A 41 -8.15 11.45 -2.12
C ARG A 41 -8.57 12.35 -3.28
N ARG A 42 -9.15 11.79 -4.33
CA ARG A 42 -9.70 12.55 -5.46
C ARG A 42 -10.83 13.47 -5.02
N GLN A 43 -11.79 12.95 -4.25
CA GLN A 43 -12.90 13.76 -3.72
C GLN A 43 -12.40 14.87 -2.79
N VAL A 44 -11.43 14.57 -1.92
CA VAL A 44 -10.80 15.58 -1.07
C VAL A 44 -10.07 16.63 -1.90
N ALA A 45 -9.34 16.24 -2.94
CA ALA A 45 -8.66 17.18 -3.83
C ALA A 45 -9.65 18.11 -4.53
N GLU A 46 -10.79 17.57 -4.96
CA GLU A 46 -11.88 18.34 -5.58
C GLU A 46 -12.54 19.30 -4.59
N TRP A 47 -12.91 18.84 -3.39
CA TRP A 47 -13.60 19.66 -2.38
C TRP A 47 -12.74 20.77 -1.78
N TYR A 48 -11.46 20.50 -1.57
CA TYR A 48 -10.53 21.45 -0.92
C TYR A 48 -9.60 22.16 -1.90
N GLY A 49 -9.72 21.91 -3.21
CA GLY A 49 -8.90 22.56 -4.24
C GLY A 49 -7.42 22.18 -4.21
N VAL A 50 -7.09 20.94 -3.88
CA VAL A 50 -5.71 20.44 -3.80
C VAL A 50 -5.24 19.97 -5.19
N ALA A 51 -4.60 20.87 -5.93
CA ALA A 51 -4.21 20.64 -7.32
C ALA A 51 -3.05 19.64 -7.53
N ASP A 52 -2.30 19.33 -6.47
CA ASP A 52 -1.07 18.54 -6.45
C ASP A 52 -1.23 17.23 -5.64
N MET A 53 -2.46 16.74 -5.48
CA MET A 53 -2.74 15.52 -4.74
C MET A 53 -2.15 14.30 -5.46
N ASN A 54 -1.13 13.67 -4.87
CA ASN A 54 -0.55 12.46 -5.45
C ASN A 54 -1.51 11.28 -5.39
N ARG A 55 -1.52 10.51 -6.47
CA ARG A 55 -2.07 9.16 -6.53
C ARG A 55 -1.16 8.24 -5.73
N LEU A 56 -1.76 7.42 -4.88
CA LEU A 56 -1.05 6.38 -4.17
C LEU A 56 -0.81 5.17 -5.07
N VAL A 57 0.35 4.55 -4.89
CA VAL A 57 0.71 3.24 -5.43
C VAL A 57 0.76 2.24 -4.28
N TYR A 58 0.36 1.00 -4.56
CA TYR A 58 0.44 -0.05 -3.55
C TYR A 58 1.89 -0.48 -3.32
N ASP A 59 2.30 -0.60 -2.05
CA ASP A 59 3.64 -1.02 -1.66
C ASP A 59 3.57 -2.34 -0.87
N GLU A 60 3.89 -3.45 -1.55
CA GLU A 60 3.85 -4.78 -0.94
C GLU A 60 4.96 -5.01 0.08
N GLU A 61 6.11 -4.35 -0.07
CA GLU A 61 7.20 -4.42 0.91
C GLU A 61 6.74 -3.75 2.21
N MET A 62 6.05 -2.61 2.12
CA MET A 62 5.46 -1.94 3.28
C MET A 62 4.38 -2.78 3.97
N GLU A 63 3.56 -3.52 3.21
CA GLU A 63 2.59 -4.48 3.76
C GLU A 63 3.30 -5.58 4.56
N MET A 64 4.35 -6.17 3.98
CA MET A 64 5.12 -7.23 4.62
C MET A 64 5.87 -6.75 5.87
N ASP A 65 6.52 -5.59 5.79
CA ASP A 65 7.27 -4.99 6.90
C ASP A 65 6.35 -4.73 8.10
N PHE A 66 5.14 -4.23 7.86
CA PHE A 66 4.16 -4.06 8.92
C PHE A 66 3.62 -5.39 9.45
N GLY A 67 3.30 -6.33 8.55
CA GLY A 67 2.78 -7.65 8.95
C GLY A 67 3.74 -8.44 9.83
N ASN A 68 5.05 -8.24 9.66
CA ASN A 68 6.09 -8.95 10.42
C ASN A 68 6.54 -8.22 11.70
N GLY A 69 6.29 -6.91 11.83
CA GLY A 69 6.98 -6.06 12.81
C GLY A 69 6.09 -5.29 13.80
N LEU A 70 4.79 -5.16 13.56
CA LEU A 70 3.91 -4.29 14.36
C LEU A 70 2.64 -5.01 14.81
N PRO A 71 2.10 -4.67 16.00
CA PRO A 71 0.84 -5.25 16.45
C PRO A 71 -0.28 -4.85 15.48
N MET A 72 -1.06 -5.84 15.05
CA MET A 72 -2.24 -5.71 14.17
C MET A 72 -3.25 -4.65 14.68
N CYS A 73 -3.18 -4.31 15.97
CA CYS A 73 -4.07 -3.40 16.66
C CYS A 73 -3.29 -2.24 17.28
N PRO A 74 -2.79 -1.31 16.44
CA PRO A 74 -2.10 -0.14 16.96
C PRO A 74 -3.04 0.68 17.85
N GLN A 75 -2.57 1.08 19.03
CA GLN A 75 -3.28 2.06 19.85
C GLN A 75 -3.14 3.45 19.22
N LYS A 76 -3.98 4.42 19.60
CA LYS A 76 -3.95 5.81 19.05
C LYS A 76 -2.55 6.45 19.10
N THR A 77 -1.68 6.01 19.99
CA THR A 77 -0.29 6.51 20.10
C THR A 77 0.63 6.01 18.98
N ASP A 78 0.26 4.95 18.28
CA ASP A 78 1.08 4.31 17.23
C ASP A 78 0.82 4.89 15.83
N LEU A 79 -0.14 5.81 15.72
CA LEU A 79 -0.56 6.55 14.51
C LEU A 79 0.63 7.22 13.77
N ALA A 80 1.73 7.47 14.47
CA ALA A 80 2.93 8.12 13.95
C ALA A 80 4.21 7.29 14.12
N SER A 81 4.14 5.96 14.17
CA SER A 81 5.32 5.10 14.34
C SER A 81 6.40 5.35 13.26
N GLY A 82 7.51 5.97 13.66
CA GLY A 82 8.74 6.07 12.88
C GLY A 82 8.56 6.66 11.46
N LYS A 83 8.63 5.81 10.44
CA LYS A 83 8.68 6.18 9.01
C LYS A 83 7.31 6.22 8.31
N HIS A 84 6.23 5.79 8.97
CA HIS A 84 4.92 5.59 8.34
C HIS A 84 3.77 6.22 9.15
N PHE A 85 2.66 6.51 8.47
CA PHE A 85 1.38 6.83 9.12
C PHE A 85 0.51 5.58 9.15
N VAL A 86 -0.04 5.22 10.31
CA VAL A 86 -0.75 3.96 10.53
C VAL A 86 -2.17 4.23 11.00
N MET A 87 -3.16 3.82 10.21
CA MET A 87 -4.54 4.16 10.46
C MET A 87 -5.39 2.90 10.57
N VAL A 88 -6.17 2.80 11.64
CA VAL A 88 -7.05 1.65 11.86
C VAL A 88 -8.48 2.01 11.45
N LYS A 89 -8.93 1.49 10.30
CA LYS A 89 -10.33 1.57 9.88
C LYS A 89 -11.12 0.50 10.63
N TYR A 90 -12.03 0.95 11.49
CA TYR A 90 -13.07 0.11 12.08
C TYR A 90 -14.38 0.33 11.33
N GLU A 91 -15.08 -0.74 10.95
CA GLU A 91 -16.33 -0.70 10.17
C GLU A 91 -17.41 0.26 10.71
N ARG A 92 -17.38 0.62 12.00
CA ARG A 92 -18.42 1.45 12.64
C ARG A 92 -18.07 2.91 12.88
N ASN A 93 -16.89 3.41 12.49
CA ASN A 93 -16.47 4.76 12.91
C ASN A 93 -15.66 5.51 11.84
N GLU A 94 -16.32 5.90 10.76
CA GLU A 94 -15.69 6.49 9.57
C GLU A 94 -15.35 7.99 9.70
N ARG A 95 -15.92 8.71 10.67
CA ARG A 95 -15.94 10.20 10.64
C ARG A 95 -14.73 10.91 11.24
N ARG A 96 -13.89 10.29 12.07
CA ARG A 96 -12.97 11.08 12.91
C ARG A 96 -11.56 11.31 12.37
N HIS A 97 -11.08 10.57 11.37
CA HIS A 97 -9.66 10.65 11.00
C HIS A 97 -9.46 10.65 9.48
N MET A 98 -9.93 11.70 8.80
CA MET A 98 -9.71 11.92 7.36
C MET A 98 -8.57 12.91 7.05
N GLN A 99 -7.92 13.47 8.07
CA GLN A 99 -6.88 14.49 7.87
C GLN A 99 -5.65 13.98 7.08
N TRP A 100 -5.41 12.67 7.03
CA TRP A 100 -4.33 12.11 6.20
C TRP A 100 -4.69 12.10 4.71
N LEU A 101 -5.98 12.03 4.35
CA LEU A 101 -6.43 12.15 2.97
C LEU A 101 -6.11 13.54 2.39
N THR A 102 -5.90 14.54 3.24
CA THR A 102 -5.53 15.89 2.81
C THR A 102 -4.02 16.08 2.62
N ILE A 103 -3.18 15.06 2.89
CA ILE A 103 -1.73 15.17 2.72
C ILE A 103 -1.36 14.87 1.25
N PRO A 104 -1.00 15.88 0.43
CA PRO A 104 -0.82 15.69 -1.00
C PRO A 104 0.44 14.89 -1.33
N ALA A 105 1.47 15.03 -0.51
CA ALA A 105 2.81 14.53 -0.77
C ALA A 105 3.00 13.00 -0.57
N GLN A 106 2.00 12.28 -0.06
CA GLN A 106 2.09 10.83 0.12
C GLN A 106 2.00 10.11 -1.22
N THR A 107 2.73 9.01 -1.37
CA THR A 107 2.86 8.30 -2.65
C THR A 107 2.61 6.81 -2.56
N LYS A 108 2.68 6.25 -1.35
CA LYS A 108 2.62 4.80 -1.12
C LYS A 108 1.54 4.46 -0.11
N LEU A 109 0.89 3.33 -0.35
CA LEU A 109 -0.14 2.75 0.51
C LEU A 109 0.11 1.25 0.65
N ALA A 110 -0.07 0.73 1.85
CA ALA A 110 -0.31 -0.68 2.09
C ALA A 110 -1.59 -0.84 2.91
N CYS A 111 -2.31 -1.94 2.69
CA CYS A 111 -3.51 -2.28 3.41
C CYS A 111 -3.35 -3.65 4.06
N ILE A 112 -3.58 -3.70 5.36
CA ILE A 112 -3.42 -4.93 6.14
C ILE A 112 -4.75 -5.24 6.77
N GLU A 113 -5.24 -6.43 6.52
CA GLU A 113 -6.45 -6.91 7.14
C GLU A 113 -6.14 -7.77 8.34
N GLY A 114 -6.97 -7.62 9.37
CA GLY A 114 -6.79 -8.35 10.59
C GLY A 114 -7.97 -8.32 11.53
N GLU A 115 -7.78 -8.97 12.66
CA GLU A 115 -8.73 -9.02 13.76
C GLU A 115 -8.13 -8.33 14.98
N CYS A 116 -8.95 -7.59 15.73
CA CYS A 116 -8.52 -6.87 16.92
C CYS A 116 -9.45 -7.08 18.09
N GLY A 117 -9.08 -8.01 18.98
CA GLY A 117 -9.90 -8.36 20.14
C GLY A 117 -11.31 -8.75 19.72
N ASP A 118 -12.32 -8.07 20.25
CA ASP A 118 -13.74 -8.32 19.94
C ASP A 118 -14.19 -7.82 18.55
N LYS A 119 -13.31 -7.16 17.79
CA LYS A 119 -13.63 -6.64 16.45
C LYS A 119 -13.19 -7.63 15.38
N ARG A 120 -14.18 -8.15 14.65
CA ARG A 120 -14.03 -9.25 13.69
C ARG A 120 -13.34 -8.87 12.38
N HIS A 121 -13.33 -7.60 12.00
CA HIS A 121 -12.58 -7.13 10.82
C HIS A 121 -12.06 -5.71 11.02
N VAL A 122 -10.76 -5.56 10.80
CA VAL A 122 -10.03 -4.30 10.88
C VAL A 122 -9.16 -4.17 9.65
N THR A 123 -9.24 -3.02 8.98
CA THR A 123 -8.31 -2.68 7.90
C THR A 123 -7.34 -1.62 8.43
N VAL A 124 -6.06 -1.95 8.48
CA VAL A 124 -4.98 -1.03 8.80
C VAL A 124 -4.44 -0.45 7.49
N LEU A 125 -4.54 0.87 7.33
CA LEU A 125 -3.94 1.60 6.22
C LEU A 125 -2.58 2.12 6.67
N VAL A 126 -1.54 1.77 5.92
CA VAL A 126 -0.18 2.23 6.15
C VAL A 126 0.21 3.14 4.99
N LEU A 127 0.61 4.37 5.29
CA LEU A 127 1.06 5.32 4.29
C LEU A 127 2.50 5.75 4.54
N ASP A 128 3.21 6.09 3.47
CA ASP A 128 4.52 6.72 3.59
C ASP A 128 4.42 8.10 4.27
N LYS A 129 5.47 8.45 5.01
CA LYS A 129 5.70 9.84 5.40
C LYS A 129 6.37 10.57 4.23
N PRO A 130 5.93 11.78 3.87
CA PRO A 130 6.57 12.56 2.82
C PRO A 130 8.03 12.85 3.22
N LYS A 131 8.98 12.53 2.33
CA LYS A 131 10.42 12.62 2.61
C LYS A 131 10.93 14.06 2.76
N ASN A 132 10.28 15.01 2.10
CA ASN A 132 10.55 16.43 2.23
C ASN A 132 9.25 17.15 2.63
N THR A 133 9.24 17.76 3.81
CA THR A 133 8.34 18.87 4.15
C THR A 133 8.86 20.18 3.52
N GLU A 134 9.45 20.13 2.33
CA GLU A 134 9.51 21.35 1.53
C GLU A 134 8.06 21.74 1.27
N LYS A 135 7.73 22.99 1.59
CA LYS A 135 6.40 23.57 1.34
C LYS A 135 6.00 23.23 -0.08
N VAL A 136 5.17 22.20 -0.23
CA VAL A 136 4.52 21.93 -1.49
C VAL A 136 3.66 23.17 -1.72
N VAL A 137 3.99 23.91 -2.77
CA VAL A 137 3.33 25.17 -3.08
C VAL A 137 1.92 24.81 -3.51
N VAL A 138 0.97 25.02 -2.60
CA VAL A 138 -0.46 24.85 -2.84
C VAL A 138 -0.83 25.56 -4.14
N GLY A 139 -1.28 24.80 -5.14
CA GLY A 139 -1.75 25.34 -6.41
C GLY A 139 -0.81 25.19 -7.62
N THR A 140 0.34 24.51 -7.51
CA THR A 140 1.09 24.10 -8.71
C THR A 140 0.53 22.79 -9.28
N LYS A 141 0.37 22.71 -10.62
CA LYS A 141 0.08 21.45 -11.33
C LYS A 141 1.16 20.40 -11.00
N CYS A 142 0.83 19.11 -11.09
CA CYS A 142 1.73 18.01 -10.75
C CYS A 142 3.17 18.24 -11.24
N ALA A 143 4.17 17.91 -10.41
CA ALA A 143 5.58 18.10 -10.77
C ALA A 143 5.98 17.41 -12.08
N SER A 144 5.33 16.28 -12.41
CA SER A 144 5.51 15.53 -13.65
C SER A 144 4.62 16.03 -14.81
N GLY A 145 3.62 16.86 -14.53
CA GLY A 145 2.53 17.21 -15.45
C GLY A 145 1.53 16.07 -15.73
N GLU A 146 1.77 14.87 -15.19
CA GLU A 146 0.95 13.69 -15.47
C GLU A 146 -0.13 13.49 -14.41
N HIS A 147 -1.34 13.20 -14.88
CA HIS A 147 -2.50 12.95 -14.03
C HIS A 147 -3.15 11.61 -14.40
N ALA A 148 -3.68 10.93 -13.37
CA ALA A 148 -4.63 9.82 -13.52
C ALA A 148 -5.85 10.13 -12.65
N ASN A 149 -7.02 10.25 -13.27
CA ASN A 149 -8.30 10.50 -12.58
C ASN A 149 -8.25 11.70 -11.62
N GLY A 150 -7.61 12.81 -12.02
CA GLY A 150 -7.51 14.02 -11.19
C GLY A 150 -6.43 13.99 -10.10
N LEU A 151 -5.64 12.91 -10.00
CA LEU A 151 -4.51 12.78 -9.08
C LEU A 151 -3.17 12.78 -9.80
N CYS A 152 -2.11 13.27 -9.16
CA CYS A 152 -0.76 13.33 -9.70
C CYS A 152 -0.09 11.97 -9.76
N ILE A 153 0.53 11.65 -10.89
CA ILE A 153 1.37 10.45 -11.03
C ILE A 153 2.79 10.80 -10.61
N VAL A 154 3.27 10.13 -9.55
CA VAL A 154 4.67 10.19 -9.14
C VAL A 154 5.41 9.06 -9.85
N LYS A 155 6.33 9.42 -10.75
CA LYS A 155 7.24 8.45 -11.35
C LYS A 155 8.25 8.04 -10.29
N GLU A 156 8.35 6.74 -10.00
CA GLU A 156 9.45 6.27 -9.17
C GLU A 156 10.79 6.62 -9.85
N PRO A 157 11.80 7.05 -9.07
CA PRO A 157 13.13 7.22 -9.63
C PRO A 157 13.59 5.88 -10.18
N LYS A 158 13.91 5.82 -11.49
CA LYS A 158 14.48 4.61 -12.10
C LYS A 158 15.61 4.10 -11.19
N PRO A 159 15.62 2.82 -10.81
CA PRO A 159 16.71 2.28 -10.01
C PRO A 159 18.00 2.60 -10.75
N ARG A 160 18.90 3.35 -10.09
CA ARG A 160 20.25 3.57 -10.63
C ARG A 160 20.83 2.19 -10.82
N ALA A 161 21.15 1.84 -12.07
CA ALA A 161 21.79 0.58 -12.40
C ALA A 161 22.88 0.31 -11.36
N ALA A 162 22.74 -0.79 -10.62
CA ALA A 162 23.71 -1.18 -9.63
C ALA A 162 25.07 -1.22 -10.33
N ARG A 163 25.99 -0.33 -9.97
CA ARG A 163 27.38 -0.47 -10.39
C ARG A 163 27.83 -1.82 -9.85
N SER A 164 28.00 -2.78 -10.75
CA SER A 164 28.47 -4.13 -10.44
C SER A 164 29.83 -4.04 -9.76
N PHE A 165 29.86 -4.11 -8.44
CA PHE A 165 31.07 -4.17 -7.62
C PHE A 165 31.44 -5.64 -7.35
N PHE A 166 31.43 -6.48 -8.39
CA PHE A 166 31.86 -7.87 -8.30
C PHE A 166 32.80 -8.19 -9.46
N SER A 167 34.04 -7.73 -9.34
CA SER A 167 35.16 -8.24 -10.13
C SER A 167 36.51 -8.00 -9.45
N SER A 168 36.71 -8.48 -8.22
CA SER A 168 38.05 -8.70 -7.66
C SER A 168 37.98 -9.37 -6.27
N PHE A 169 37.66 -10.67 -6.21
CA PHE A 169 37.94 -11.46 -4.99
C PHE A 169 38.30 -12.92 -5.32
N TRP A 170 39.01 -13.13 -6.42
CA TRP A 170 39.70 -14.39 -6.70
C TRP A 170 41.06 -14.07 -7.35
N ARG A 171 42.07 -13.91 -6.49
CA ARG A 171 43.48 -14.21 -6.76
C ARG A 171 44.10 -14.71 -5.47
#